data_AF-A0A1Y4BB32-F1
#
_entry.id   AF-A0A1Y4BB32-F1
#
_cell.length_a   1.000
_cell.length_b   1.000
_cell.length_c   1.000
_cell.angle_alpha   90.00
_cell.angle_beta   90.00
_cell.angle_gamma   90.00
#
_symmetry.space_group_name_H-M   'P 1'
#
loop_
_entity.id
_entity.type
_entity.pdbx_description
1 polymer ?
#
loop_
_entity_poly.entity_id
_entity_poly.type
_entity_poly.pdbx_seq_one_letter_code
_entity_poly.pdbx_strand_id
1 'polypeptide(L)'
;MSTWRHIGIVEIGTDSIDAETLRYLAESRSPEAGAPLFLDPSALDEFVSYLFNLESPKCGGPGYIRFRNVFLSSAWRYDTTDGNSVVVLEEPFERFAREKISEFMEEDRRELLPLGSRLNLATQALSEDGAMSTSASSITASAASAVGAMESFLAAPRRKTRFDLEDFFRSADGIYGLASCIELLRRLLLAAGRAHDALGAATIGHHNFASVDDAVSLWKVAEGAAAKRLTKALVRLMSRTPGLSGREETVSFSPEPGDTAWIESCSRVGQEALRWAYDRGDASINFASAVGAAWPGPTLYGYDDGEEDPRGACELCAALARRRDPEMPLLYGTHEAVVSQDVVVPIPERLLEGVSRLYVTESAEEPGALFCQTSPRRFARLAQLIASEQELRGRPWNSIQNGETGFASDFEDEFALYASGEEVTVVDGGLPLRELEACEWTRPGVSVVLLGVGDHFEIAEAERHASYEEEFGIELSELLDTYFQE
;
A
#
# COMPACT_ATOMS: atom_id res chain seq x y z
N MET A 1 -11.00 27.03 -11.39
CA MET A 1 -12.37 27.47 -11.03
C MET A 1 -13.20 26.32 -10.44
N SER A 2 -12.65 25.49 -9.53
CA SER A 2 -13.32 24.27 -9.07
C SER A 2 -13.90 24.31 -7.65
N THR A 3 -13.18 24.72 -6.58
CA THR A 3 -13.81 24.78 -5.23
C THR A 3 -15.04 25.67 -5.25
N TRP A 4 -15.01 26.74 -6.05
CA TRP A 4 -16.13 27.68 -6.20
C TRP A 4 -17.38 26.95 -6.69
N ARG A 5 -17.26 26.01 -7.65
CA ARG A 5 -18.38 25.17 -8.08
C ARG A 5 -18.82 24.18 -7.01
N HIS A 6 -17.87 23.53 -6.31
CA HIS A 6 -18.19 22.57 -5.24
C HIS A 6 -18.90 23.21 -4.04
N ILE A 7 -18.69 24.51 -3.82
CA ILE A 7 -19.39 25.29 -2.78
C ILE A 7 -20.52 26.15 -3.37
N GLY A 8 -20.92 25.92 -4.62
CA GLY A 8 -22.10 26.52 -5.22
C GLY A 8 -21.95 27.95 -5.73
N ILE A 9 -20.76 28.51 -5.83
CA ILE A 9 -20.54 29.82 -6.45
C ILE A 9 -20.53 29.67 -7.97
N VAL A 10 -21.39 30.45 -8.63
CA VAL A 10 -21.59 30.41 -10.08
C VAL A 10 -21.16 31.73 -10.72
N GLU A 11 -20.56 31.64 -11.89
CA GLU A 11 -20.32 32.80 -12.74
C GLU A 11 -21.53 33.01 -13.63
N ILE A 12 -22.08 34.23 -13.60
CA ILE A 12 -23.19 34.63 -14.45
C ILE A 12 -22.72 35.83 -15.26
N GLY A 13 -22.86 35.74 -16.58
CA GLY A 13 -22.65 36.89 -17.45
C GLY A 13 -23.70 37.96 -17.16
N THR A 14 -23.32 39.23 -17.18
CA THR A 14 -24.26 40.34 -16.98
C THR A 14 -25.46 40.27 -17.92
N ASP A 15 -25.26 39.72 -19.12
CA ASP A 15 -26.29 39.58 -20.16
C ASP A 15 -27.35 38.52 -19.82
N SER A 16 -27.07 37.65 -18.84
CA SER A 16 -27.97 36.60 -18.37
C SER A 16 -28.95 37.08 -17.31
N ILE A 17 -28.86 38.34 -16.87
CA ILE A 17 -29.71 38.94 -15.84
C ILE A 17 -30.50 40.08 -16.49
N ASP A 18 -31.80 40.15 -16.23
CA ASP A 18 -32.63 41.22 -16.79
C ASP A 18 -32.21 42.61 -16.26
N ALA A 19 -32.51 43.64 -17.05
CA ALA A 19 -32.07 45.01 -16.77
C ALA A 19 -32.66 45.60 -15.48
N GLU A 20 -33.84 45.14 -15.04
CA GLU A 20 -34.47 45.63 -13.82
C GLU A 20 -33.79 45.03 -12.59
N THR A 21 -33.48 43.74 -12.63
CA THR A 21 -32.70 43.03 -11.61
C THR A 21 -31.28 43.58 -11.49
N LEU A 22 -30.60 43.84 -12.62
CA LEU A 22 -29.27 44.46 -12.60
C LEU A 22 -29.28 45.85 -11.96
N ARG A 23 -30.28 46.67 -12.27
CA ARG A 23 -30.45 47.99 -11.66
C ARG A 23 -30.68 47.86 -10.16
N TYR A 24 -31.53 46.93 -9.73
CA TYR A 24 -31.77 46.69 -8.31
C TYR A 24 -30.51 46.24 -7.57
N LEU A 25 -29.72 45.33 -8.14
CA LEU A 25 -28.44 44.91 -7.59
C LEU A 25 -27.44 46.07 -7.48
N ALA A 26 -27.42 46.98 -8.46
CA ALA A 26 -26.58 48.16 -8.40
C ALA A 26 -27.04 49.17 -7.32
N GLU A 27 -28.35 49.35 -7.12
CA GLU A 27 -28.92 50.30 -6.16
C GLU A 27 -28.87 49.80 -4.70
N SER A 28 -28.95 48.49 -4.50
CA SER A 28 -28.96 47.85 -3.17
C SER A 28 -27.58 47.65 -2.55
N ARG A 29 -26.51 48.03 -3.25
CA ARG A 29 -25.13 47.73 -2.87
C ARG A 29 -24.28 48.99 -2.78
N SER A 30 -23.35 49.01 -1.84
CA SER A 30 -22.32 50.04 -1.83
C SER A 30 -21.39 49.93 -3.05
N PRO A 31 -20.86 51.06 -3.59
CA PRO A 31 -19.93 51.04 -4.72
C PRO A 31 -18.65 50.21 -4.48
N GLU A 32 -18.28 50.03 -3.22
CA GLU A 32 -17.10 49.27 -2.78
C GLU A 32 -17.36 47.77 -2.69
N ALA A 33 -18.62 47.31 -2.77
CA ALA A 33 -19.01 45.90 -2.60
C ALA A 33 -18.62 44.98 -3.78
N GLY A 34 -18.10 45.55 -4.88
CA GLY A 34 -17.72 44.80 -6.08
C GLY A 34 -18.89 44.11 -6.78
N ALA A 35 -18.57 43.21 -7.70
CA ALA A 35 -19.57 42.40 -8.40
C ALA A 35 -20.30 41.46 -7.43
N PRO A 36 -21.62 41.25 -7.57
CA PRO A 36 -22.39 40.35 -6.70
C PRO A 36 -21.89 38.90 -6.76
N LEU A 37 -21.94 38.22 -5.62
CA LEU A 37 -21.66 36.79 -5.53
C LEU A 37 -22.93 36.02 -5.86
N PHE A 38 -22.93 35.30 -6.97
CA PHE A 38 -24.04 34.44 -7.34
C PHE A 38 -23.83 33.02 -6.82
N LEU A 39 -24.88 32.45 -6.25
CA LEU A 39 -24.90 31.12 -5.68
C LEU A 39 -25.95 30.23 -6.36
N ASP A 40 -25.61 28.98 -6.59
CA ASP A 40 -26.54 27.91 -6.96
C ASP A 40 -27.45 27.60 -5.76
N PRO A 41 -28.78 27.74 -5.91
CA PRO A 41 -29.73 27.44 -4.84
C PRO A 41 -29.61 26.01 -4.27
N SER A 42 -29.18 25.05 -5.09
CA SER A 42 -29.05 23.64 -4.69
C SER A 42 -27.83 23.38 -3.82
N ALA A 43 -26.82 24.25 -3.85
CA ALA A 43 -25.54 24.09 -3.16
C ALA A 43 -25.38 25.02 -1.94
N LEU A 44 -26.45 25.70 -1.51
CA LEU A 44 -26.40 26.65 -0.40
C LEU A 44 -25.99 26.02 0.94
N ASP A 45 -26.41 24.77 1.18
CA ASP A 45 -26.01 24.05 2.40
C ASP A 45 -24.50 23.75 2.39
N GLU A 46 -23.98 23.35 1.23
CA GLU A 46 -22.54 23.13 1.04
C GLU A 46 -21.78 24.43 1.24
N PHE A 47 -22.26 25.54 0.68
CA PHE A 47 -21.68 26.87 0.85
C PHE A 47 -21.61 27.28 2.33
N VAL A 48 -22.73 27.19 3.05
CA VAL A 48 -22.77 27.57 4.47
C VAL A 48 -21.87 26.65 5.30
N SER A 49 -21.84 25.36 5.00
CA SER A 49 -20.96 24.42 5.71
C SER A 49 -19.48 24.72 5.45
N TYR A 50 -19.13 25.17 4.24
CA TYR A 50 -17.78 25.65 3.91
C TYR A 50 -17.41 26.89 4.73
N LEU A 51 -18.30 27.88 4.83
CA LEU A 51 -18.07 29.08 5.66
C LEU A 51 -17.85 28.75 7.16
N PHE A 52 -18.38 27.62 7.63
CA PHE A 52 -18.18 27.09 8.99
C PHE A 52 -16.97 26.15 9.13
N ASN A 53 -16.19 25.94 8.07
CA ASN A 53 -15.08 24.97 8.03
C ASN A 53 -15.53 23.55 8.44
N LEU A 54 -16.70 23.12 7.96
CA LEU A 54 -17.23 21.78 8.16
C LEU A 54 -16.94 20.88 6.95
N GLU A 55 -16.79 19.58 7.18
CA GLU A 55 -16.62 18.59 6.10
C GLU A 55 -17.86 18.48 5.20
N SER A 56 -19.05 18.57 5.80
CA SER A 56 -20.33 18.54 5.09
C SER A 56 -21.42 19.22 5.94
N PRO A 57 -22.58 19.54 5.34
CA PRO A 57 -23.74 20.06 6.06
C PRO A 57 -24.21 19.17 7.21
N LYS A 58 -24.05 17.85 7.07
CA LYS A 58 -24.47 16.85 8.08
C LYS A 58 -23.67 16.94 9.38
N CYS A 59 -22.49 17.57 9.34
CA CYS A 59 -21.64 17.77 10.51
C CYS A 59 -22.04 19.03 11.32
N GLY A 60 -23.06 19.77 10.88
CA GLY A 60 -23.49 21.02 11.51
C GLY A 60 -24.29 20.82 12.81
N GLY A 61 -23.92 21.56 13.86
CA GLY A 61 -24.67 21.64 15.12
C GLY A 61 -25.74 22.75 15.14
N PRO A 62 -26.34 23.05 16.31
CA PRO A 62 -27.36 24.09 16.45
C PRO A 62 -26.94 25.49 15.98
N GLY A 63 -25.64 25.82 16.13
CA GLY A 63 -25.07 27.08 15.64
C GLY A 63 -25.05 27.19 14.11
N TYR A 64 -24.74 26.09 13.42
CA TYR A 64 -24.81 26.00 11.97
C TYR A 64 -26.24 26.21 11.47
N ILE A 65 -27.22 25.51 12.07
CA ILE A 65 -28.64 25.63 11.68
C ILE A 65 -29.14 27.07 11.85
N ARG A 66 -28.79 27.72 12.98
CA ARG A 66 -29.16 29.11 13.24
C ARG A 66 -28.56 30.05 12.19
N PHE A 67 -27.25 29.93 11.93
CA PHE A 67 -26.60 30.76 10.93
C PHE A 67 -27.20 30.52 9.55
N ARG A 68 -27.34 29.26 9.13
CA ARG A 68 -27.98 28.89 7.86
C ARG A 68 -29.33 29.56 7.68
N ASN A 69 -30.22 29.48 8.67
CA ASN A 69 -31.55 30.08 8.56
C ASN A 69 -31.50 31.60 8.42
N VAL A 70 -30.63 32.27 9.19
CA VAL A 70 -30.43 33.73 9.08
C VAL A 70 -29.84 34.09 7.72
N PHE A 71 -28.80 33.38 7.30
CA PHE A 71 -28.10 33.56 6.04
C PHE A 71 -29.03 33.41 4.84
N LEU A 72 -29.85 32.36 4.83
CA LEU A 72 -30.80 32.09 3.76
C LEU A 72 -32.01 33.03 3.77
N SER A 73 -32.43 33.51 4.95
CA SER A 73 -33.53 34.49 5.04
C SER A 73 -33.18 35.86 4.46
N SER A 74 -31.88 36.17 4.34
CA SER A 74 -31.34 37.40 3.75
C SER A 74 -31.03 37.28 2.26
N ALA A 75 -31.31 36.12 1.65
CA ALA A 75 -30.88 35.82 0.30
C ALA A 75 -32.01 36.09 -0.71
N TRP A 76 -31.66 36.70 -1.84
CA TRP A 76 -32.57 37.07 -2.92
C TRP A 76 -32.40 36.10 -4.07
N ARG A 77 -33.51 35.53 -4.56
CA ARG A 77 -33.50 34.62 -5.71
C ARG A 77 -33.86 35.38 -6.98
N TYR A 78 -33.09 35.11 -8.03
CA TYR A 78 -33.29 35.67 -9.37
C TYR A 78 -33.36 34.55 -10.38
N ASP A 79 -34.22 34.72 -11.37
CA ASP A 79 -34.26 33.84 -12.54
C ASP A 79 -33.46 34.50 -13.67
N THR A 80 -32.49 33.76 -14.18
CA THR A 80 -31.67 34.15 -15.32
C THR A 80 -32.45 33.99 -16.62
N THR A 81 -32.04 34.71 -17.66
CA THR A 81 -32.70 34.70 -18.98
C THR A 81 -32.72 33.33 -19.68
N ASP A 82 -31.80 32.44 -19.30
CA ASP A 82 -31.70 31.05 -19.72
C ASP A 82 -32.54 30.07 -18.87
N GLY A 83 -33.32 30.60 -17.91
CA GLY A 83 -34.27 29.82 -17.10
C GLY A 83 -33.66 29.15 -15.86
N ASN A 84 -32.40 29.43 -15.54
CA ASN A 84 -31.76 28.97 -14.31
C ASN A 84 -32.08 29.93 -13.15
N SER A 85 -32.21 29.43 -11.93
CA SER A 85 -32.33 30.31 -10.76
C SER A 85 -31.02 30.42 -10.01
N VAL A 86 -30.72 31.62 -9.53
CA VAL A 86 -29.53 31.92 -8.73
C VAL A 86 -29.90 32.72 -7.49
N VAL A 87 -29.02 32.70 -6.51
CA VAL A 87 -29.20 33.38 -5.23
C VAL A 87 -28.09 34.40 -5.01
N VAL A 88 -28.45 35.60 -4.59
CA VAL A 88 -27.51 36.64 -4.16
C VAL A 88 -27.76 36.96 -2.70
N LEU A 89 -26.69 37.19 -1.96
CA LEU A 89 -26.77 37.54 -0.54
C LEU A 89 -26.87 39.04 -0.38
N GLU A 90 -27.56 39.49 0.67
CA GLU A 90 -27.45 40.88 1.12
C GLU A 90 -25.99 41.26 1.43
N GLU A 91 -25.64 42.52 1.20
CA GLU A 91 -24.26 43.02 1.26
C GLU A 91 -23.50 42.61 2.54
N PRO A 92 -24.07 42.66 3.76
CA PRO A 92 -23.34 42.25 4.97
C PRO A 92 -22.95 40.77 4.97
N PHE A 93 -23.83 39.89 4.49
CA PHE A 93 -23.59 38.46 4.43
C PHE A 93 -22.67 38.08 3.28
N GLU A 94 -22.78 38.77 2.15
CA GLU A 94 -21.84 38.60 1.06
C GLU A 94 -20.43 39.05 1.45
N ARG A 95 -20.29 40.21 2.11
CA ARG A 95 -19.00 40.70 2.61
C ARG A 95 -18.37 39.68 3.56
N PHE A 96 -19.14 39.19 4.54
CA PHE A 96 -18.68 38.14 5.45
C PHE A 96 -18.22 36.88 4.70
N ALA A 97 -19.01 36.43 3.71
CA ALA A 97 -18.65 35.25 2.93
C ALA A 97 -17.35 35.45 2.15
N ARG A 98 -17.16 36.62 1.52
CA ARG A 98 -15.92 36.97 0.80
C ARG A 98 -14.72 37.06 1.72
N GLU A 99 -14.87 37.67 2.89
CA GLU A 99 -13.82 37.73 3.92
C GLU A 99 -13.41 36.32 4.35
N LYS A 100 -14.38 35.44 4.62
CA LYS A 100 -14.12 34.05 5.00
C LYS A 100 -13.47 33.22 3.89
N ILE A 101 -13.94 33.33 2.65
CA ILE A 101 -13.32 32.66 1.51
C ILE A 101 -11.86 33.13 1.35
N SER A 102 -11.62 34.44 1.47
CA SER A 102 -10.27 35.02 1.36
C SER A 102 -9.36 34.54 2.49
N GLU A 103 -9.87 34.46 3.72
CA GLU A 103 -9.16 33.91 4.88
C GLU A 103 -8.74 32.45 4.63
N PHE A 104 -9.66 31.60 4.16
CA PHE A 104 -9.35 30.20 3.87
C PHE A 104 -8.38 30.04 2.68
N MET A 105 -8.51 30.86 1.64
CA MET A 105 -7.57 30.85 0.51
C MET A 105 -6.15 31.22 0.96
N GLU A 106 -6.02 32.19 1.86
CA GLU A 106 -4.74 32.59 2.41
C GLU A 106 -4.17 31.54 3.38
N GLU A 107 -5.02 30.88 4.18
CA GLU A 107 -4.64 29.73 5.01
C GLU A 107 -4.12 28.58 4.14
N ASP A 108 -4.86 28.21 3.09
CA ASP A 108 -4.46 27.18 2.13
C ASP A 108 -3.12 27.53 1.46
N ARG A 109 -2.95 28.77 1.00
CA ARG A 109 -1.69 29.24 0.41
C ARG A 109 -0.51 29.13 1.39
N ARG A 110 -0.71 29.53 2.65
CA ARG A 110 0.34 29.44 3.69
C ARG A 110 0.76 28.01 4.00
N GLU A 111 -0.15 27.05 3.84
CA GLU A 111 0.16 25.63 4.03
C GLU A 111 0.73 24.94 2.79
N LEU A 112 0.42 25.42 1.58
CA LEU A 112 0.91 24.85 0.32
C LEU A 112 2.42 25.01 0.13
N LEU A 113 3.00 26.15 0.51
CA LEU A 113 4.45 26.38 0.42
C LEU A 113 5.29 25.38 1.27
N PRO A 114 5.03 25.20 2.59
CA PRO A 114 5.76 24.23 3.38
C PRO A 114 5.47 22.79 2.94
N LEU A 115 4.27 22.50 2.42
CA LEU A 115 3.96 21.20 1.82
C LEU A 115 4.85 20.92 0.60
N GLY A 116 4.87 21.83 -0.39
CA GLY A 116 5.71 21.69 -1.58
C GLY A 116 7.18 21.56 -1.24
N SER A 117 7.66 22.30 -0.22
CA SER A 117 9.03 22.21 0.25
C SER A 117 9.37 20.82 0.82
N ARG A 118 8.47 20.22 1.61
CA ARG A 118 8.66 18.86 2.15
C ARG A 118 8.65 17.80 1.06
N LEU A 119 7.73 17.92 0.10
CA LEU A 119 7.66 17.01 -1.05
C LEU A 119 8.94 17.07 -1.89
N ASN A 120 9.44 18.28 -2.17
CA ASN A 120 10.68 18.47 -2.93
C ASN A 120 11.92 17.97 -2.17
N LEU A 121 12.00 18.19 -0.85
CA LEU A 121 13.09 17.65 -0.04
C LEU A 121 13.13 16.12 -0.07
N ALA A 122 11.97 15.46 0.01
CA ALA A 122 11.90 14.00 -0.16
C ALA A 122 12.30 13.56 -1.57
N THR A 123 11.94 14.35 -2.58
CA THR A 123 12.30 14.12 -3.99
C THR A 123 13.81 14.16 -4.21
N GLN A 124 14.55 15.04 -3.52
CA GLN A 124 16.01 15.16 -3.64
C GLN A 124 16.79 13.96 -3.09
N ALA A 125 16.17 13.13 -2.24
CA ALA A 125 16.76 11.88 -1.77
C ALA A 125 16.77 10.77 -2.84
N LEU A 126 16.09 11.01 -3.96
CA LEU A 126 16.02 10.14 -5.11
C LEU A 126 16.56 10.90 -6.33
N SER A 127 17.35 10.27 -7.17
CA SER A 127 17.75 10.83 -8.45
C SER A 127 16.62 10.71 -9.48
N GLU A 128 16.78 11.36 -10.64
CA GLU A 128 15.73 11.42 -11.68
C GLU A 128 15.31 10.05 -12.22
N ASP A 129 16.22 9.08 -12.22
CA ASP A 129 16.02 7.71 -12.67
C ASP A 129 15.62 6.76 -11.53
N GLY A 130 15.39 7.29 -10.32
CA GLY A 130 15.00 6.53 -9.13
C GLY A 130 16.16 5.94 -8.33
N ALA A 131 17.43 6.17 -8.72
CA ALA A 131 18.56 5.73 -7.90
C ALA A 131 18.60 6.52 -6.57
N MET A 132 18.88 5.80 -5.48
CA MET A 132 18.88 6.34 -4.12
C MET A 132 20.18 7.11 -3.85
N SER A 133 20.09 8.36 -3.39
CA SER A 133 21.27 9.17 -3.04
C SER A 133 21.71 9.00 -1.58
N THR A 134 20.87 8.39 -0.75
CA THR A 134 21.11 8.07 0.67
C THR A 134 20.61 6.66 0.98
N SER A 135 20.68 6.23 2.26
CA SER A 135 20.19 4.90 2.66
C SER A 135 18.69 4.74 2.42
N ALA A 136 18.26 3.51 2.09
CA ALA A 136 16.86 3.17 1.88
C ALA A 136 15.98 3.48 3.12
N SER A 137 16.54 3.34 4.33
CA SER A 137 15.87 3.74 5.59
C SER A 137 15.61 5.25 5.69
N SER A 138 16.54 6.09 5.22
CA SER A 138 16.37 7.53 5.20
C SER A 138 15.31 7.95 4.19
N ILE A 139 15.32 7.32 3.02
CA ILE A 139 14.36 7.58 1.94
C ILE A 139 12.94 7.23 2.38
N THR A 140 12.74 6.03 2.94
CA THR A 140 11.42 5.60 3.43
C THR A 140 10.89 6.52 4.53
N ALA A 141 11.74 6.96 5.47
CA ALA A 141 11.36 7.92 6.50
C ALA A 141 11.01 9.31 5.92
N SER A 142 11.83 9.84 5.01
CA SER A 142 11.60 11.13 4.35
C SER A 142 10.32 11.13 3.52
N ALA A 143 10.11 10.09 2.72
CA ALA A 143 8.90 9.90 1.93
C ALA A 143 7.65 9.75 2.82
N ALA A 144 7.73 8.98 3.91
CA ALA A 144 6.62 8.84 4.86
C ALA A 144 6.25 10.18 5.52
N SER A 145 7.25 11.01 5.86
CA SER A 145 7.03 12.36 6.40
C SER A 145 6.34 13.28 5.38
N ALA A 146 6.82 13.29 4.13
CA ALA A 146 6.26 14.11 3.06
C ALA A 146 4.82 13.70 2.72
N VAL A 147 4.54 12.41 2.62
CA VAL A 147 3.18 11.87 2.43
C VAL A 147 2.28 12.19 3.62
N GLY A 148 2.79 12.08 4.85
CA GLY A 148 2.05 12.48 6.05
C GLY A 148 1.67 13.96 6.07
N ALA A 149 2.53 14.83 5.53
CA ALA A 149 2.22 16.25 5.35
C ALA A 149 1.10 16.47 4.31
N MET A 150 1.12 15.76 3.19
CA MET A 150 0.06 15.80 2.18
C MET A 150 -1.29 15.32 2.75
N GLU A 151 -1.29 14.21 3.48
CA GLU A 151 -2.49 13.69 4.13
C GLU A 151 -3.03 14.66 5.19
N SER A 152 -2.15 15.26 5.98
CA SER A 152 -2.52 16.26 7.00
C SER A 152 -3.10 17.52 6.37
N PHE A 153 -2.51 18.00 5.27
CA PHE A 153 -3.05 19.11 4.49
C PHE A 153 -4.48 18.79 4.01
N LEU A 154 -4.71 17.60 3.44
CA LEU A 154 -6.03 17.19 2.94
C LEU A 154 -7.03 16.81 4.06
N ALA A 155 -6.57 16.56 5.28
CA ALA A 155 -7.41 16.18 6.41
C ALA A 155 -8.21 17.35 6.98
N ALA A 156 -7.86 18.59 6.65
CA ALA A 156 -8.64 19.77 7.04
C ALA A 156 -10.10 19.61 6.59
N PRO A 157 -11.12 19.85 7.45
CA PRO A 157 -12.51 19.52 7.14
C PRO A 157 -13.00 20.09 5.80
N ARG A 158 -12.70 21.37 5.52
CA ARG A 158 -13.07 22.03 4.26
C ARG A 158 -12.41 21.41 3.02
N ARG A 159 -11.19 20.87 3.15
CA ARG A 159 -10.41 20.31 2.04
C ARG A 159 -10.74 18.86 1.76
N LYS A 160 -11.14 18.13 2.81
CA LYS A 160 -11.38 16.69 2.78
C LYS A 160 -12.39 16.26 1.73
N THR A 161 -13.36 17.08 1.35
CA THR A 161 -14.37 16.75 0.33
C THR A 161 -14.35 17.68 -0.89
N ARG A 162 -13.70 18.85 -0.80
CA ARG A 162 -13.86 19.93 -1.79
C ARG A 162 -12.57 20.40 -2.46
N PHE A 163 -11.42 20.14 -1.84
CA PHE A 163 -10.14 20.51 -2.44
C PHE A 163 -9.81 19.51 -3.54
N ASP A 164 -9.48 20.02 -4.72
CA ASP A 164 -9.17 19.23 -5.92
C ASP A 164 -7.90 19.72 -6.64
N LEU A 165 -7.61 19.19 -7.84
CA LEU A 165 -6.39 19.54 -8.55
C LEU A 165 -6.37 20.99 -9.06
N GLU A 166 -7.51 21.59 -9.41
CA GLU A 166 -7.52 22.99 -9.86
C GLU A 166 -7.21 23.97 -8.73
N ASP A 167 -7.40 23.56 -7.48
CA ASP A 167 -7.14 24.42 -6.33
C ASP A 167 -5.65 24.69 -6.14
N PHE A 168 -4.79 23.77 -6.58
CA PHE A 168 -3.35 24.00 -6.67
C PHE A 168 -2.99 25.10 -7.67
N PHE A 169 -3.78 25.34 -8.72
CA PHE A 169 -3.48 26.35 -9.75
C PHE A 169 -3.79 27.79 -9.33
N ARG A 170 -4.31 28.00 -8.11
CA ARG A 170 -4.65 29.33 -7.59
C ARG A 170 -3.45 30.14 -7.14
N SER A 171 -2.30 29.50 -6.96
CA SER A 171 -1.08 30.15 -6.52
C SER A 171 0.15 29.45 -7.10
N ALA A 172 1.26 30.18 -7.23
CA ALA A 172 2.54 29.59 -7.61
C ALA A 172 2.98 28.50 -6.61
N ASP A 173 2.71 28.71 -5.32
CA ASP A 173 3.00 27.75 -4.24
C ASP A 173 2.22 26.44 -4.44
N GLY A 174 0.95 26.53 -4.87
CA GLY A 174 0.13 25.37 -5.18
C GLY A 174 0.63 24.62 -6.42
N ILE A 175 0.98 25.33 -7.50
CA ILE A 175 1.55 24.71 -8.71
C ILE A 175 2.84 23.95 -8.35
N TYR A 176 3.71 24.57 -7.55
CA TYR A 176 4.93 23.95 -7.06
C TYR A 176 4.65 22.72 -6.17
N GLY A 177 3.65 22.80 -5.29
CA GLY A 177 3.20 21.68 -4.45
C GLY A 177 2.69 20.49 -5.26
N LEU A 178 1.88 20.74 -6.29
CA LEU A 178 1.37 19.69 -7.18
C LEU A 178 2.49 19.07 -8.02
N ALA A 179 3.37 19.88 -8.61
CA ALA A 179 4.52 19.38 -9.37
C ALA A 179 5.43 18.51 -8.49
N SER A 180 5.74 18.97 -7.27
CA SER A 180 6.54 18.21 -6.30
C SER A 180 5.87 16.91 -5.87
N CYS A 181 4.53 16.90 -5.74
CA CYS A 181 3.76 15.69 -5.43
C CYS A 181 3.87 14.65 -6.55
N ILE A 182 3.65 15.08 -7.80
CA ILE A 182 3.72 14.20 -8.99
C ILE A 182 5.14 13.69 -9.20
N GLU A 183 6.15 14.54 -9.08
CA GLU A 183 7.55 14.15 -9.24
C GLU A 183 8.02 13.20 -8.13
N LEU A 184 7.62 13.46 -6.87
CA LEU A 184 7.90 12.52 -5.77
C LEU A 184 7.29 11.16 -6.04
N LEU A 185 6.02 11.11 -6.50
CA LEU A 185 5.38 9.85 -6.87
C LEU A 185 6.20 9.13 -7.96
N ARG A 186 6.55 9.83 -9.04
CA ARG A 186 7.33 9.27 -10.15
C ARG A 186 8.65 8.66 -9.66
N ARG A 187 9.42 9.40 -8.86
CA ARG A 187 10.71 8.91 -8.33
C ARG A 187 10.55 7.74 -7.38
N LEU A 188 9.53 7.75 -6.53
CA LEU A 188 9.25 6.63 -5.62
C LEU A 188 8.89 5.35 -6.40
N LEU A 189 8.14 5.47 -7.50
CA LEU A 189 7.79 4.32 -8.33
C LEU A 189 9.02 3.75 -9.06
N LEU A 190 9.92 4.62 -9.54
CA LEU A 190 11.18 4.17 -10.13
C LEU A 190 12.09 3.51 -9.09
N ALA A 191 12.19 4.09 -7.89
CA ALA A 191 12.96 3.52 -6.79
C ALA A 191 12.42 2.16 -6.35
N ALA A 192 11.10 2.01 -6.26
CA ALA A 192 10.45 0.75 -5.91
C ALA A 192 10.76 -0.34 -6.93
N GLY A 193 10.68 -0.04 -8.22
CA GLY A 193 11.00 -1.01 -9.26
C GLY A 193 12.47 -1.43 -9.27
N ARG A 194 13.42 -0.49 -9.10
CA ARG A 194 14.84 -0.84 -8.90
C ARG A 194 15.09 -1.69 -7.66
N ALA A 195 14.33 -1.44 -6.60
CA ALA A 195 14.41 -2.24 -5.38
C ALA A 195 13.89 -3.67 -5.62
N HIS A 196 12.83 -3.84 -6.43
CA HIS A 196 12.38 -5.16 -6.88
C HIS A 196 13.44 -5.87 -7.73
N ASP A 197 14.06 -5.20 -8.70
CA ASP A 197 15.17 -5.77 -9.49
C ASP A 197 16.30 -6.27 -8.60
N ALA A 198 16.77 -5.44 -7.67
CA ALA A 198 17.88 -5.82 -6.79
C ALA A 198 17.51 -6.99 -5.85
N LEU A 199 16.25 -7.09 -5.43
CA LEU A 199 15.75 -8.25 -4.67
C LEU A 199 15.64 -9.50 -5.53
N GLY A 200 15.22 -9.38 -6.80
CA GLY A 200 15.18 -10.48 -7.76
C GLY A 200 16.58 -10.96 -8.13
N ALA A 201 17.49 -10.05 -8.47
CA ALA A 201 18.90 -10.38 -8.73
C ALA A 201 19.59 -11.05 -7.54
N ALA A 202 19.15 -10.76 -6.30
CA ALA A 202 19.69 -11.43 -5.11
C ALA A 202 19.26 -12.91 -5.01
N THR A 203 18.12 -13.31 -5.57
CA THR A 203 17.67 -14.71 -5.52
C THR A 203 18.50 -15.64 -6.39
N ILE A 204 19.17 -15.09 -7.41
CA ILE A 204 20.10 -15.83 -8.29
C ILE A 204 21.57 -15.46 -8.09
N GLY A 205 21.89 -14.73 -7.01
CA GLY A 205 23.27 -14.38 -6.64
C GLY A 205 23.93 -13.29 -7.48
N HIS A 206 23.17 -12.56 -8.30
CA HIS A 206 23.62 -11.39 -9.07
C HIS A 206 23.68 -10.10 -8.24
N HIS A 207 23.09 -10.09 -7.04
CA HIS A 207 23.17 -8.98 -6.09
C HIS A 207 23.55 -9.44 -4.69
N ASN A 208 24.44 -8.70 -4.02
CA ASN A 208 24.86 -8.96 -2.65
C ASN A 208 24.53 -7.75 -1.75
N PHE A 209 23.74 -8.00 -0.70
CA PHE A 209 23.44 -7.01 0.31
C PHE A 209 24.59 -6.84 1.31
N ALA A 210 24.81 -5.62 1.80
CA ALA A 210 25.84 -5.38 2.80
C ALA A 210 25.45 -5.95 4.18
N SER A 211 24.15 -6.08 4.46
CA SER A 211 23.61 -6.62 5.70
C SER A 211 22.13 -6.99 5.55
N VAL A 212 21.58 -7.72 6.53
CA VAL A 212 20.12 -7.97 6.61
C VAL A 212 19.32 -6.68 6.74
N ASP A 213 19.79 -5.72 7.54
CA ASP A 213 19.09 -4.44 7.70
C ASP A 213 19.07 -3.63 6.39
N ASP A 214 20.10 -3.78 5.54
CA ASP A 214 20.15 -3.20 4.20
C ASP A 214 19.11 -3.84 3.27
N ALA A 215 19.05 -5.18 3.21
CA ALA A 215 18.04 -5.91 2.45
C ALA A 215 16.61 -5.55 2.87
N VAL A 216 16.33 -5.55 4.18
CA VAL A 216 15.03 -5.17 4.74
C VAL A 216 14.68 -3.70 4.44
N SER A 217 15.67 -2.81 4.49
CA SER A 217 15.45 -1.40 4.16
C SER A 217 15.12 -1.22 2.68
N LEU A 218 15.77 -1.97 1.79
CA LEU A 218 15.48 -1.96 0.36
C LEU A 218 14.09 -2.55 0.06
N TRP A 219 13.73 -3.64 0.72
CA TRP A 219 12.38 -4.22 0.63
C TRP A 219 11.27 -3.22 0.99
N LYS A 220 11.46 -2.38 2.02
CA LYS A 220 10.49 -1.32 2.35
C LYS A 220 10.34 -0.27 1.24
N VAL A 221 11.39 -0.05 0.44
CA VAL A 221 11.31 0.79 -0.77
C VAL A 221 10.51 0.06 -1.84
N ALA A 222 10.80 -1.23 -2.07
CA ALA A 222 10.07 -2.08 -3.01
C ALA A 222 8.56 -2.16 -2.69
N GLU A 223 8.16 -2.29 -1.41
CA GLU A 223 6.75 -2.28 -1.01
C GLU A 223 5.99 -1.00 -1.42
N GLY A 224 6.71 0.13 -1.57
CA GLY A 224 6.17 1.35 -2.10
C GLY A 224 5.07 2.00 -1.26
N ALA A 225 5.04 1.80 0.06
CA ALA A 225 3.96 2.27 0.94
C ALA A 225 3.68 3.78 0.80
N ALA A 226 4.74 4.60 0.67
CA ALA A 226 4.62 6.04 0.43
C ALA A 226 3.99 6.34 -0.94
N ALA A 227 4.42 5.67 -2.01
CA ALA A 227 3.88 5.85 -3.36
C ALA A 227 2.39 5.46 -3.42
N LYS A 228 2.01 4.34 -2.80
CA LYS A 228 0.60 3.88 -2.70
C LYS A 228 -0.28 4.91 -1.99
N ARG A 229 0.18 5.45 -0.86
CA ARG A 229 -0.54 6.50 -0.11
C ARG A 229 -0.65 7.81 -0.88
N LEU A 230 0.42 8.24 -1.53
CA LEU A 230 0.42 9.45 -2.37
C LEU A 230 -0.52 9.30 -3.57
N THR A 231 -0.54 8.11 -4.19
CA THR A 231 -1.49 7.76 -5.25
C THR A 231 -2.93 7.85 -4.75
N LYS A 232 -3.25 7.32 -3.57
CA LYS A 232 -4.59 7.47 -2.96
C LYS A 232 -4.97 8.94 -2.75
N ALA A 233 -4.01 9.77 -2.34
CA ALA A 233 -4.24 11.22 -2.19
C ALA A 233 -4.53 11.89 -3.55
N LEU A 234 -3.78 11.56 -4.61
CA LEU A 234 -4.02 12.06 -5.96
C LEU A 234 -5.35 11.58 -6.53
N VAL A 235 -5.71 10.31 -6.39
CA VAL A 235 -7.01 9.77 -6.83
C VAL A 235 -8.17 10.54 -6.18
N ARG A 236 -8.07 10.85 -4.87
CA ARG A 236 -9.08 11.66 -4.17
C ARG A 236 -9.19 13.09 -4.72
N LEU A 237 -8.08 13.69 -5.14
CA LEU A 237 -8.09 15.01 -5.76
C LEU A 237 -8.68 14.95 -7.18
N MET A 238 -8.27 13.96 -7.96
CA MET A 238 -8.75 13.73 -9.33
C MET A 238 -10.24 13.45 -9.37
N SER A 239 -10.79 12.66 -8.44
CA SER A 239 -12.22 12.32 -8.43
C SER A 239 -13.13 13.52 -8.25
N ARG A 240 -12.61 14.61 -7.66
CA ARG A 240 -13.31 15.89 -7.47
C ARG A 240 -13.04 16.88 -8.60
N THR A 241 -12.05 16.61 -9.43
CA THR A 241 -11.62 17.50 -10.50
C THR A 241 -12.51 17.30 -11.73
N PRO A 242 -13.16 18.36 -12.25
CA PRO A 242 -13.99 18.26 -13.45
C PRO A 242 -13.20 17.71 -14.65
N GLY A 243 -13.81 16.78 -15.38
CA GLY A 243 -13.19 16.10 -16.53
C GLY A 243 -12.30 14.91 -16.17
N LEU A 244 -12.06 14.66 -14.87
CA LEU A 244 -11.39 13.46 -14.34
C LEU A 244 -12.32 12.61 -13.45
N SER A 245 -13.48 13.15 -13.07
CA SER A 245 -14.53 12.46 -12.31
C SER A 245 -15.17 11.35 -13.14
N GLY A 246 -14.97 10.08 -12.75
CA GLY A 246 -15.53 8.92 -13.47
C GLY A 246 -14.61 7.70 -13.51
N ARG A 247 -13.36 7.85 -13.04
CA ARG A 247 -12.38 6.76 -12.92
C ARG A 247 -12.11 6.40 -11.47
N GLU A 248 -13.18 6.14 -10.73
CA GLU A 248 -13.09 5.49 -9.41
C GLU A 248 -12.67 4.01 -9.53
N GLU A 249 -11.87 3.65 -10.55
CA GLU A 249 -11.19 2.36 -10.56
C GLU A 249 -10.29 2.36 -9.33
N THR A 250 -10.84 1.72 -8.30
CA THR A 250 -10.23 1.37 -7.04
C THR A 250 -8.87 0.81 -7.38
N VAL A 251 -7.83 1.62 -7.23
CA VAL A 251 -6.45 1.16 -7.29
C VAL A 251 -6.33 0.13 -6.16
N SER A 252 -6.52 -1.13 -6.53
CA SER A 252 -6.43 -2.26 -5.65
C SER A 252 -4.97 -2.63 -5.59
N PHE A 253 -4.46 -2.68 -4.38
CA PHE A 253 -3.10 -3.13 -4.14
C PHE A 253 -3.20 -4.58 -3.73
N SER A 254 -2.62 -5.48 -4.53
CA SER A 254 -2.51 -6.88 -4.12
C SER A 254 -1.80 -6.93 -2.76
N PRO A 255 -2.29 -7.76 -1.82
CA PRO A 255 -1.54 -8.04 -0.60
C PRO A 255 -0.36 -8.98 -0.86
N GLU A 256 -0.23 -9.55 -2.07
CA GLU A 256 0.83 -10.49 -2.42
C GLU A 256 2.22 -9.81 -2.38
N PRO A 257 3.16 -10.35 -1.61
CA PRO A 257 4.54 -9.88 -1.59
C PRO A 257 5.18 -10.02 -2.98
N GLY A 258 5.97 -9.03 -3.40
CA GLY A 258 6.63 -9.07 -4.71
C GLY A 258 5.73 -8.73 -5.91
N ASP A 259 4.41 -8.56 -5.75
CA ASP A 259 3.55 -8.06 -6.83
C ASP A 259 3.99 -6.63 -7.23
N THR A 260 4.30 -6.43 -8.51
CA THR A 260 4.70 -5.14 -9.07
C THR A 260 3.58 -4.48 -9.89
N ALA A 261 2.43 -5.13 -10.09
CA ALA A 261 1.33 -4.59 -10.90
C ALA A 261 0.77 -3.26 -10.35
N TRP A 262 0.92 -3.03 -9.04
CA TRP A 262 0.57 -1.76 -8.43
C TRP A 262 1.44 -0.59 -8.91
N ILE A 263 2.70 -0.82 -9.32
CA ILE A 263 3.61 0.24 -9.80
C ILE A 263 3.02 0.85 -11.06
N GLU A 264 2.59 0.02 -12.00
CA GLU A 264 1.96 0.47 -13.24
C GLU A 264 0.65 1.22 -12.95
N SER A 265 -0.18 0.68 -12.06
CA SER A 265 -1.45 1.30 -11.66
C SER A 265 -1.24 2.70 -11.08
N CYS A 266 -0.27 2.87 -10.17
CA CYS A 266 0.11 4.16 -9.62
C CYS A 266 0.72 5.09 -10.69
N SER A 267 1.52 4.54 -11.61
CA SER A 267 2.13 5.29 -12.71
C SER A 267 1.07 5.91 -13.62
N ARG A 268 0.02 5.15 -13.97
CA ARG A 268 -1.11 5.66 -14.77
C ARG A 268 -1.83 6.83 -14.10
N VAL A 269 -2.05 6.76 -12.78
CA VAL A 269 -2.65 7.86 -12.01
C VAL A 269 -1.77 9.11 -12.07
N GLY A 270 -0.47 8.96 -11.83
CA GLY A 270 0.47 10.09 -11.88
C GLY A 270 0.56 10.72 -13.27
N GLN A 271 0.62 9.89 -14.33
CA GLN A 271 0.62 10.35 -15.72
C GLN A 271 -0.68 11.05 -16.11
N GLU A 272 -1.84 10.59 -15.63
CA GLU A 272 -3.12 11.24 -15.90
C GLU A 272 -3.23 12.60 -15.20
N ALA A 273 -2.82 12.68 -13.92
CA ALA A 273 -2.75 13.95 -13.19
C ALA A 273 -1.79 14.93 -13.87
N LEU A 274 -0.63 14.45 -14.33
CA LEU A 274 0.36 15.23 -15.07
C LEU A 274 -0.20 15.73 -16.41
N ARG A 275 -0.83 14.85 -17.21
CA ARG A 275 -1.46 15.22 -18.49
C ARG A 275 -2.51 16.30 -18.29
N TRP A 276 -3.41 16.10 -17.32
CA TRP A 276 -4.43 17.09 -16.98
C TRP A 276 -3.81 18.43 -16.57
N ALA A 277 -2.71 18.41 -15.81
CA ALA A 277 -2.00 19.63 -15.40
C ALA A 277 -1.33 20.34 -16.59
N TYR A 278 -0.78 19.61 -17.55
CA TYR A 278 -0.19 20.17 -18.77
C TYR A 278 -1.21 20.89 -19.65
N ASP A 279 -2.42 20.34 -19.76
CA ASP A 279 -3.49 20.91 -20.58
C ASP A 279 -3.96 22.29 -20.06
N ARG A 280 -3.56 22.68 -18.84
CA ARG A 280 -3.74 24.02 -18.29
C ARG A 280 -2.58 24.92 -18.73
N GLY A 281 -2.70 25.45 -19.96
CA GLY A 281 -1.66 26.13 -20.73
C GLY A 281 -0.70 27.07 -19.96
N ASP A 282 -1.19 27.81 -18.96
CA ASP A 282 -0.39 28.77 -18.17
C ASP A 282 0.64 28.12 -17.22
N ALA A 283 0.50 26.83 -16.89
CA ALA A 283 1.45 26.13 -16.02
C ALA A 283 2.29 25.07 -16.74
N SER A 284 2.05 24.84 -18.03
CA SER A 284 2.72 23.81 -18.84
C SER A 284 4.25 23.82 -18.70
N ILE A 285 4.86 25.01 -18.69
CA ILE A 285 6.32 25.21 -18.52
C ILE A 285 6.81 24.79 -17.13
N ASN A 286 6.01 25.02 -16.09
CA ASN A 286 6.37 24.65 -14.72
C ASN A 286 6.41 23.13 -14.57
N PHE A 287 5.46 22.41 -15.16
CA PHE A 287 5.45 20.94 -15.13
C PHE A 287 6.50 20.33 -16.06
N ALA A 288 6.73 20.90 -17.24
CA ALA A 288 7.77 20.47 -18.19
C ALA A 288 9.19 20.46 -17.61
N SER A 289 9.47 21.42 -16.72
CA SER A 289 10.78 21.56 -16.08
C SER A 289 10.88 20.87 -14.73
N ALA A 290 9.77 20.61 -14.05
CA ALA A 290 9.76 20.07 -12.69
C ALA A 290 9.48 18.56 -12.61
N VAL A 291 8.84 17.97 -13.62
CA VAL A 291 8.47 16.54 -13.62
C VAL A 291 9.16 15.81 -14.75
N GLY A 292 9.88 14.73 -14.41
CA GLY A 292 10.59 13.92 -15.39
C GLY A 292 9.67 13.19 -16.37
N ALA A 293 10.16 12.97 -17.60
CA ALA A 293 9.40 12.33 -18.67
C ALA A 293 9.33 10.80 -18.56
N ALA A 294 10.28 10.17 -17.87
CA ALA A 294 10.33 8.72 -17.71
C ALA A 294 9.46 8.25 -16.55
N TRP A 295 8.45 7.44 -16.87
CA TRP A 295 7.53 6.83 -15.91
C TRP A 295 7.65 5.30 -15.98
N PRO A 296 7.54 4.59 -14.85
CA PRO A 296 7.55 3.13 -14.85
C PRO A 296 6.35 2.60 -15.65
N GLY A 297 6.61 1.70 -16.58
CA GLY A 297 5.63 1.01 -17.41
C GLY A 297 5.63 -0.50 -17.15
N PRO A 298 4.82 -1.27 -17.89
CA PRO A 298 4.65 -2.72 -17.70
C PRO A 298 5.94 -3.53 -17.90
N THR A 299 6.97 -2.94 -18.50
CA THR A 299 8.22 -3.60 -18.91
C THR A 299 9.45 -3.10 -18.14
N LEU A 300 9.29 -2.27 -17.12
CA LEU A 300 10.43 -1.45 -16.67
C LEU A 300 11.47 -2.17 -15.80
N TYR A 301 11.21 -3.41 -15.39
CA TYR A 301 12.00 -4.15 -14.40
C TYR A 301 11.94 -5.63 -14.80
N GLY A 302 13.09 -6.15 -15.23
CA GLY A 302 13.23 -7.29 -16.12
C GLY A 302 12.79 -8.61 -15.51
N TYR A 303 11.85 -9.28 -16.17
CA TYR A 303 11.62 -10.71 -16.05
C TYR A 303 11.80 -11.33 -17.44
N ASP A 304 12.91 -10.99 -18.12
CA ASP A 304 13.09 -11.36 -19.53
C ASP A 304 13.41 -12.87 -19.70
N ASP A 305 13.73 -13.59 -18.63
CA ASP A 305 13.94 -15.05 -18.61
C ASP A 305 13.11 -15.81 -17.55
N GLY A 306 12.49 -15.11 -16.58
CA GLY A 306 11.73 -15.73 -15.49
C GLY A 306 12.59 -16.32 -14.37
N GLU A 307 13.93 -16.13 -14.40
CA GLU A 307 14.85 -16.64 -13.36
C GLU A 307 14.91 -15.71 -12.14
N GLU A 308 14.81 -14.39 -12.34
CA GLU A 308 14.79 -13.39 -11.26
C GLU A 308 13.37 -13.21 -10.69
N ASP A 309 12.98 -13.98 -9.66
CA ASP A 309 11.71 -13.78 -8.92
C ASP A 309 11.92 -13.11 -7.54
N PRO A 310 11.52 -11.84 -7.35
CA PRO A 310 11.69 -11.14 -6.07
C PRO A 310 10.67 -11.56 -4.99
N ARG A 311 9.66 -12.38 -5.29
CA ARG A 311 8.62 -12.77 -4.32
C ARG A 311 9.21 -13.42 -3.07
N GLY A 312 10.05 -14.44 -3.25
CA GLY A 312 10.70 -15.13 -2.14
C GLY A 312 11.58 -14.20 -1.29
N ALA A 313 12.37 -13.33 -1.94
CA ALA A 313 13.18 -12.32 -1.26
C ALA A 313 12.32 -11.31 -0.48
N CYS A 314 11.20 -10.87 -1.07
CA CYS A 314 10.23 -9.98 -0.42
C CYS A 314 9.56 -10.64 0.79
N GLU A 315 9.16 -11.90 0.70
CA GLU A 315 8.56 -12.65 1.81
C GLU A 315 9.55 -12.84 2.97
N LEU A 316 10.79 -13.22 2.66
CA LEU A 316 11.85 -13.35 3.66
C LEU A 316 12.15 -11.99 4.33
N CYS A 317 12.28 -10.91 3.56
CA CYS A 317 12.50 -9.57 4.11
C CYS A 317 11.32 -9.10 4.97
N ALA A 318 10.08 -9.43 4.58
CA ALA A 318 8.90 -9.14 5.36
C ALA A 318 8.91 -9.89 6.70
N ALA A 319 9.33 -11.17 6.71
CA ALA A 319 9.49 -11.96 7.92
C ALA A 319 10.60 -11.38 8.83
N LEU A 320 11.76 -11.05 8.26
CA LEU A 320 12.90 -10.44 8.97
C LEU A 320 12.52 -9.08 9.58
N ALA A 321 11.71 -8.27 8.88
CA ALA A 321 11.27 -6.96 9.37
C ALA A 321 10.37 -7.04 10.61
N ARG A 322 9.68 -8.17 10.83
CA ARG A 322 8.78 -8.36 11.98
C ARG A 322 9.49 -8.60 13.30
N ARG A 323 10.84 -8.71 13.32
CA ARG A 323 11.74 -8.92 14.48
C ARG A 323 11.02 -9.34 15.79
N ARG A 324 11.20 -10.62 16.16
CA ARG A 324 10.82 -11.29 17.43
C ARG A 324 9.31 -11.59 17.55
N ASP A 325 8.99 -12.86 17.32
CA ASP A 325 7.71 -13.55 17.51
C ASP A 325 6.51 -13.14 16.66
N PRO A 326 6.32 -13.78 15.50
CA PRO A 326 5.06 -14.42 15.24
C PRO A 326 5.06 -15.78 15.95
N GLU A 327 4.33 -15.91 17.07
CA GLU A 327 3.83 -17.23 17.48
C GLU A 327 2.89 -17.69 16.35
N MET A 328 3.45 -18.40 15.37
CA MET A 328 2.66 -19.11 14.38
C MET A 328 1.95 -20.24 15.12
N PRO A 329 0.63 -20.46 14.90
CA PRO A 329 -0.07 -21.58 15.51
C PRO A 329 0.68 -22.88 15.25
N LEU A 330 0.80 -23.77 16.22
CA LEU A 330 1.49 -25.03 15.99
C LEU A 330 0.56 -25.99 15.21
N LEU A 331 1.08 -26.57 14.14
CA LEU A 331 0.43 -27.63 13.38
C LEU A 331 0.51 -28.90 14.22
N TYR A 332 -0.64 -29.45 14.58
CA TYR A 332 -0.72 -30.67 15.37
C TYR A 332 -1.75 -31.65 14.82
N GLY A 333 -1.47 -32.92 15.09
CA GLY A 333 -2.37 -34.04 14.85
C GLY A 333 -2.01 -34.84 13.61
N THR A 334 -2.60 -36.02 13.56
CA THR A 334 -2.36 -37.04 12.53
C THR A 334 -3.58 -37.17 11.63
N HIS A 335 -3.36 -37.33 10.33
CA HIS A 335 -4.42 -37.60 9.36
C HIS A 335 -4.00 -38.71 8.43
N GLU A 336 -4.93 -39.60 8.13
CA GLU A 336 -4.73 -40.62 7.10
C GLU A 336 -5.30 -40.12 5.78
N ALA A 337 -4.56 -40.37 4.71
CA ALA A 337 -4.98 -40.11 3.35
C ALA A 337 -4.55 -41.26 2.43
N VAL A 338 -5.08 -41.26 1.21
CA VAL A 338 -4.71 -42.22 0.17
C VAL A 338 -4.31 -41.45 -1.07
N VAL A 339 -3.20 -41.84 -1.69
CA VAL A 339 -2.75 -41.25 -2.95
C VAL A 339 -3.80 -41.49 -4.03
N SER A 340 -4.28 -40.41 -4.64
CA SER A 340 -5.32 -40.48 -5.67
C SER A 340 -4.82 -41.11 -6.97
N GLN A 341 -5.75 -41.45 -7.88
CA GLN A 341 -5.39 -41.95 -9.22
C GLN A 341 -4.58 -40.95 -10.05
N ASP A 342 -4.74 -39.65 -9.76
CA ASP A 342 -3.98 -38.59 -10.41
C ASP A 342 -2.61 -38.36 -9.75
N VAL A 343 -2.23 -39.16 -8.74
CA VAL A 343 -0.97 -39.06 -8.00
C VAL A 343 -0.93 -37.76 -7.19
N VAL A 344 -2.01 -37.52 -6.44
CA VAL A 344 -2.20 -36.35 -5.57
C VAL A 344 -2.52 -36.84 -4.15
N VAL A 345 -1.87 -36.25 -3.14
CA VAL A 345 -2.22 -36.46 -1.73
C VAL A 345 -3.13 -35.33 -1.28
N PRO A 346 -4.37 -35.60 -0.83
CA PRO A 346 -5.24 -34.55 -0.31
C PRO A 346 -4.67 -34.01 1.00
N ILE A 347 -4.55 -32.69 1.10
CA ILE A 347 -4.04 -32.02 2.29
C ILE A 347 -5.20 -31.34 3.02
N PRO A 348 -5.39 -31.61 4.32
CA PRO A 348 -6.36 -30.89 5.14
C PRO A 348 -6.16 -29.36 5.06
N GLU A 349 -7.25 -28.61 4.83
CA GLU A 349 -7.20 -27.14 4.72
C GLU A 349 -6.48 -26.46 5.89
N ARG A 350 -6.57 -27.05 7.10
CA ARG A 350 -5.90 -26.56 8.30
C ARG A 350 -4.36 -26.59 8.23
N LEU A 351 -3.78 -27.49 7.43
CA LEU A 351 -2.32 -27.58 7.23
C LEU A 351 -1.86 -26.62 6.12
N LEU A 352 -2.75 -26.28 5.18
CA LEU A 352 -2.47 -25.35 4.09
C LEU A 352 -2.60 -23.87 4.51
N GLU A 353 -3.40 -23.59 5.54
CA GLU A 353 -3.62 -22.23 6.06
C GLU A 353 -4.10 -21.22 4.99
N GLY A 354 -4.81 -21.71 3.97
CA GLY A 354 -5.28 -20.90 2.84
C GLY A 354 -4.22 -20.55 1.81
N VAL A 355 -3.02 -21.15 1.89
CA VAL A 355 -1.93 -20.98 0.92
C VAL A 355 -2.02 -22.06 -0.16
N SER A 356 -1.69 -21.70 -1.40
CA SER A 356 -1.75 -22.57 -2.59
C SER A 356 -0.40 -23.17 -2.97
N ARG A 357 0.65 -22.94 -2.19
CA ARG A 357 2.02 -23.39 -2.46
C ARG A 357 2.64 -23.96 -1.19
N LEU A 358 3.36 -25.05 -1.38
CA LEU A 358 4.11 -25.71 -0.34
C LEU A 358 5.56 -25.82 -0.75
N TYR A 359 6.42 -25.63 0.23
CA TYR A 359 7.80 -25.98 0.15
C TYR A 359 7.97 -27.41 0.63
N VAL A 360 8.59 -28.26 -0.20
CA VAL A 360 8.73 -29.68 0.05
C VAL A 360 10.19 -30.09 -0.06
N THR A 361 10.66 -30.87 0.92
CA THR A 361 11.97 -31.53 0.92
C THR A 361 11.83 -32.90 1.57
N GLU A 362 12.85 -33.74 1.45
CA GLU A 362 12.92 -34.98 2.24
C GLU A 362 13.10 -34.63 3.73
N SER A 363 12.40 -35.36 4.61
CA SER A 363 12.58 -35.23 6.05
C SER A 363 13.96 -35.73 6.47
N ALA A 364 14.64 -34.93 7.31
CA ALA A 364 15.89 -35.33 7.94
C ALA A 364 15.68 -36.30 9.11
N GLU A 365 14.48 -36.33 9.70
CA GLU A 365 14.15 -37.17 10.85
C GLU A 365 13.70 -38.58 10.41
N GLU A 366 12.80 -38.66 9.43
CA GLU A 366 12.36 -39.92 8.82
C GLU A 366 12.74 -39.94 7.33
N PRO A 367 13.88 -40.58 6.95
CA PRO A 367 14.26 -40.72 5.54
C PRO A 367 13.09 -41.30 4.73
N GLY A 368 12.85 -40.78 3.52
CA GLY A 368 11.72 -41.16 2.69
C GLY A 368 10.34 -40.60 3.09
N ALA A 369 10.23 -39.78 4.14
CA ALA A 369 9.08 -38.92 4.38
C ALA A 369 9.29 -37.54 3.73
N LEU A 370 8.19 -36.85 3.40
CA LEU A 370 8.22 -35.49 2.87
C LEU A 370 8.00 -34.49 3.99
N PHE A 371 8.97 -33.62 4.19
CA PHE A 371 8.85 -32.40 5.00
C PHE A 371 8.13 -31.33 4.19
N CYS A 372 7.00 -30.82 4.68
CA CYS A 372 6.15 -29.87 3.99
C CYS A 372 5.88 -28.61 4.83
N GLN A 373 6.01 -27.44 4.20
CA GLN A 373 5.73 -26.15 4.83
C GLN A 373 5.02 -25.17 3.91
N THR A 374 4.21 -24.30 4.49
CA THR A 374 3.71 -23.12 3.75
C THR A 374 4.83 -22.07 3.64
N SER A 375 4.85 -21.29 2.55
CA SER A 375 5.87 -20.24 2.34
C SER A 375 6.00 -19.28 3.54
N PRO A 376 4.89 -18.80 4.17
CA PRO A 376 4.99 -17.97 5.37
C PRO A 376 5.72 -18.63 6.54
N ARG A 377 5.54 -19.94 6.76
CA ARG A 377 6.20 -20.71 7.83
C ARG A 377 7.69 -20.89 7.55
N ARG A 378 8.02 -21.30 6.32
CA ARG A 378 9.40 -21.42 5.84
C ARG A 378 10.17 -20.11 6.06
N PHE A 379 9.63 -18.99 5.59
CA PHE A 379 10.31 -17.69 5.71
C PHE A 379 10.36 -17.17 7.14
N ALA A 380 9.35 -17.45 7.97
CA ALA A 380 9.41 -17.15 9.40
C ALA A 380 10.55 -17.92 10.09
N ARG A 381 10.72 -19.21 9.78
CA ARG A 381 11.80 -20.04 10.32
C ARG A 381 13.17 -19.59 9.84
N LEU A 382 13.34 -19.34 8.53
CA LEU A 382 14.57 -18.75 7.98
C LEU A 382 14.92 -17.41 8.66
N ALA A 383 13.93 -16.54 8.87
CA ALA A 383 14.16 -15.28 9.56
C ALA A 383 14.58 -15.46 11.02
N GLN A 384 14.02 -16.44 11.74
CA GLN A 384 14.44 -16.79 13.10
C GLN A 384 15.88 -17.32 13.15
N LEU A 385 16.25 -18.18 12.21
CA LEU A 385 17.60 -18.74 12.11
C LEU A 385 18.61 -17.62 11.85
N ILE A 386 18.37 -16.78 10.84
CA ILE A 386 19.23 -15.63 10.52
C ILE A 386 19.38 -14.69 11.72
N ALA A 387 18.28 -14.40 12.43
CA ALA A 387 18.31 -13.54 13.61
C ALA A 387 19.10 -14.16 14.77
N SER A 388 18.93 -15.47 15.00
CA SER A 388 19.66 -16.20 16.05
C SER A 388 21.16 -16.20 15.80
N GLU A 389 21.57 -16.42 14.56
CA GLU A 389 22.98 -16.37 14.13
C GLU A 389 23.57 -14.95 14.31
N GLN A 390 22.83 -13.91 13.92
CA GLN A 390 23.27 -12.52 14.10
C GLN A 390 23.36 -12.07 15.55
N GLU A 391 22.44 -12.50 16.40
CA GLU A 391 22.41 -12.15 17.82
C GLU A 391 23.30 -13.07 18.67
N LEU A 392 23.96 -14.08 18.07
CA LEU A 392 24.70 -15.15 18.75
C LEU A 392 23.87 -15.79 19.88
N ARG A 393 22.56 -15.97 19.66
CA ARG A 393 21.63 -16.53 20.63
C ARG A 393 21.41 -18.01 20.38
N GLY A 394 21.63 -18.84 21.40
CA GLY A 394 21.48 -20.30 21.34
C GLY A 394 22.60 -21.02 22.11
N ARG A 395 22.56 -22.36 22.15
CA ARG A 395 23.80 -23.12 22.43
C ARG A 395 24.80 -22.76 21.33
N PRO A 396 26.12 -22.68 21.59
CA PRO A 396 27.07 -22.45 20.51
C PRO A 396 26.85 -23.54 19.47
N TRP A 397 26.51 -23.16 18.24
CA TRP A 397 26.26 -24.08 17.12
C TRP A 397 27.47 -25.00 16.83
N ASN A 398 28.61 -24.79 17.49
CA ASN A 398 29.82 -25.61 17.44
C ASN A 398 30.23 -26.24 18.80
N SER A 399 29.35 -26.29 19.82
CA SER A 399 29.72 -26.92 21.09
C SER A 399 29.53 -28.44 21.04
N ILE A 400 30.51 -29.13 20.44
CA ILE A 400 30.77 -30.52 20.80
C ILE A 400 31.30 -30.51 22.24
N GLN A 401 30.40 -30.45 23.22
CA GLN A 401 30.77 -30.72 24.60
C GLN A 401 30.83 -32.23 24.79
N ASN A 402 32.05 -32.76 24.84
CA ASN A 402 32.39 -34.01 25.52
C ASN A 402 31.56 -35.25 25.15
N GLY A 403 31.53 -35.63 23.86
CA GLY A 403 31.31 -37.03 23.48
C GLY A 403 29.94 -37.65 23.84
N GLU A 404 28.93 -36.85 24.18
CA GLU A 404 27.55 -37.30 24.25
C GLU A 404 26.89 -37.11 22.88
N THR A 405 26.42 -38.21 22.30
CA THR A 405 25.77 -38.31 20.99
C THR A 405 24.31 -37.84 21.06
N GLY A 406 24.11 -36.55 21.34
CA GLY A 406 22.81 -35.89 21.21
C GLY A 406 22.90 -34.83 20.12
N PHE A 407 22.14 -34.99 19.04
CA PHE A 407 22.13 -34.14 17.85
C PHE A 407 21.89 -32.66 18.21
N ALA A 408 22.95 -31.85 18.18
CA ALA A 408 22.81 -30.43 17.90
C ALA A 408 22.94 -30.31 16.38
N SER A 409 21.83 -30.08 15.68
CA SER A 409 21.88 -29.71 14.26
C SER A 409 22.77 -28.48 14.12
N ASP A 410 23.79 -28.54 13.29
CA ASP A 410 24.60 -27.37 12.95
C ASP A 410 23.68 -26.36 12.23
N PHE A 411 23.84 -25.05 12.48
CA PHE A 411 23.03 -24.00 11.84
C PHE A 411 23.00 -24.15 10.32
N GLU A 412 24.10 -24.59 9.72
CA GLU A 412 24.22 -24.80 8.28
C GLU A 412 23.27 -25.89 7.78
N ASP A 413 23.13 -27.00 8.51
CA ASP A 413 22.24 -28.11 8.15
C ASP A 413 20.78 -27.71 8.30
N GLU A 414 20.45 -27.03 9.41
CA GLU A 414 19.09 -26.55 9.65
C GLU A 414 18.71 -25.47 8.63
N PHE A 415 19.58 -24.49 8.39
CA PHE A 415 19.37 -23.46 7.38
C PHE A 415 19.24 -24.07 5.98
N ALA A 416 20.06 -25.06 5.64
CA ALA A 416 20.01 -25.75 4.36
C ALA A 416 18.67 -26.47 4.16
N LEU A 417 18.09 -27.08 5.19
CA LEU A 417 16.76 -27.72 5.11
C LEU A 417 15.68 -26.72 4.68
N TYR A 418 15.67 -25.52 5.28
CA TYR A 418 14.67 -24.50 4.95
C TYR A 418 15.02 -23.69 3.69
N ALA A 419 16.29 -23.63 3.29
CA ALA A 419 16.75 -22.89 2.13
C ALA A 419 16.72 -23.73 0.82
N SER A 420 16.94 -25.04 0.92
CA SER A 420 17.06 -26.01 -0.19
C SER A 420 15.84 -26.94 -0.26
N GLY A 421 15.07 -26.89 -1.36
CA GLY A 421 13.81 -27.63 -1.47
C GLY A 421 12.94 -27.08 -2.61
N GLU A 422 11.92 -27.83 -2.98
CA GLU A 422 11.10 -27.56 -4.16
C GLU A 422 9.80 -26.84 -3.77
N GLU A 423 9.46 -25.77 -4.47
CA GLU A 423 8.18 -25.09 -4.32
C GLU A 423 7.15 -25.75 -5.25
N VAL A 424 6.17 -26.43 -4.65
CA VAL A 424 5.13 -27.18 -5.37
C VAL A 424 3.78 -26.47 -5.21
N THR A 425 3.06 -26.30 -6.32
CA THR A 425 1.72 -25.70 -6.30
C THR A 425 0.68 -26.76 -5.92
N VAL A 426 -0.13 -26.47 -4.91
CA VAL A 426 -1.25 -27.30 -4.46
C VAL A 426 -2.40 -27.18 -5.47
N VAL A 427 -2.90 -28.32 -5.95
CA VAL A 427 -4.00 -28.40 -6.93
C VAL A 427 -5.22 -29.00 -6.25
N ASP A 428 -6.35 -28.27 -6.28
CA ASP A 428 -7.63 -28.70 -5.69
C ASP A 428 -7.52 -29.17 -4.22
N GLY A 429 -6.65 -28.52 -3.43
CA GLY A 429 -6.42 -28.85 -2.02
C GLY A 429 -5.50 -30.06 -1.78
N GLY A 430 -4.81 -30.56 -2.81
CA GLY A 430 -3.85 -31.65 -2.68
C GLY A 430 -2.48 -31.34 -3.26
N LEU A 431 -1.47 -32.05 -2.76
CA LEU A 431 -0.09 -31.98 -3.24
C LEU A 431 0.11 -32.95 -4.40
N PRO A 432 0.43 -32.47 -5.62
CA PRO A 432 0.78 -33.34 -6.73
C PRO A 432 2.17 -33.95 -6.49
N LEU A 433 2.26 -35.29 -6.48
CA LEU A 433 3.53 -35.99 -6.22
C LEU A 433 4.37 -36.21 -7.48
N ARG A 434 3.82 -35.95 -8.68
CA ARG A 434 4.52 -36.20 -9.96
C ARG A 434 5.73 -35.30 -10.17
N GLU A 435 5.78 -34.18 -9.46
CA GLU A 435 6.85 -33.18 -9.54
C GLU A 435 7.95 -33.48 -8.52
N LEU A 436 7.74 -34.38 -7.56
CA LEU A 436 8.68 -34.74 -6.51
C LEU A 436 9.45 -36.01 -6.89
N GLU A 437 10.70 -35.85 -7.31
CA GLU A 437 11.63 -36.98 -7.42
C GLU A 437 12.08 -37.38 -6.00
N ALA A 438 11.68 -38.56 -5.49
CA ALA A 438 12.40 -39.37 -4.47
C ALA A 438 11.53 -40.16 -3.46
N CYS A 439 10.25 -40.48 -3.71
CA CYS A 439 9.49 -41.34 -2.78
C CYS A 439 8.87 -42.56 -3.47
N GLU A 440 9.22 -43.78 -3.02
CA GLU A 440 8.73 -45.06 -3.59
C GLU A 440 7.21 -45.25 -3.44
N TRP A 441 6.60 -44.58 -2.45
CA TRP A 441 5.18 -44.65 -2.09
C TRP A 441 4.28 -43.68 -2.88
N THR A 442 4.81 -42.92 -3.83
CA THR A 442 4.08 -41.93 -4.65
C THR A 442 3.07 -42.55 -5.64
N ARG A 443 2.78 -43.84 -5.54
CA ARG A 443 1.91 -44.58 -6.46
C ARG A 443 0.43 -44.45 -6.03
N PRO A 444 -0.53 -44.46 -6.98
CA PRO A 444 -1.94 -44.46 -6.65
C PRO A 444 -2.35 -45.62 -5.73
N GLY A 445 -3.19 -45.31 -4.74
CA GLY A 445 -3.76 -46.30 -3.81
C GLY A 445 -2.89 -46.62 -2.58
N VAL A 446 -1.71 -46.02 -2.46
CA VAL A 446 -0.87 -46.14 -1.25
C VAL A 446 -1.48 -45.29 -0.13
N SER A 447 -1.55 -45.86 1.07
CA SER A 447 -1.97 -45.16 2.29
C SER A 447 -0.82 -44.33 2.84
N VAL A 448 -1.09 -43.06 3.13
CA VAL A 448 -0.12 -42.12 3.69
C VAL A 448 -0.67 -41.49 4.95
N VAL A 449 0.24 -41.05 5.81
CA VAL A 449 -0.06 -40.33 7.04
C VAL A 449 0.50 -38.92 6.92
N LEU A 450 -0.31 -37.92 7.26
CA LEU A 450 0.08 -36.52 7.38
C LEU A 450 0.17 -36.16 8.85
N LEU A 451 1.30 -35.63 9.29
CA LEU A 451 1.62 -35.39 10.69
C LEU A 451 1.94 -33.91 10.88
N GLY A 452 1.15 -33.19 11.68
CA GLY A 452 1.53 -31.84 12.11
C GLY A 452 2.59 -31.90 13.20
N VAL A 453 3.77 -31.32 12.93
CA VAL A 453 4.96 -31.35 13.80
C VAL A 453 5.36 -29.92 14.19
N GLY A 454 4.40 -29.13 14.65
CA GLY A 454 4.63 -27.77 15.13
C GLY A 454 4.72 -26.73 14.01
N ASP A 455 5.91 -26.49 13.47
CA ASP A 455 6.13 -25.44 12.45
C ASP A 455 6.00 -25.95 11.00
N HIS A 456 5.90 -27.26 10.82
CA HIS A 456 5.75 -27.96 9.54
C HIS A 456 4.77 -29.13 9.67
N PHE A 457 4.54 -29.83 8.58
CA PHE A 457 3.92 -31.14 8.61
C PHE A 457 4.69 -32.12 7.72
N GLU A 458 4.62 -33.40 8.06
CA GLU A 458 5.27 -34.46 7.31
C GLU A 458 4.24 -35.33 6.58
N ILE A 459 4.66 -35.93 5.46
CA ILE A 459 3.88 -36.94 4.75
C ILE A 459 4.74 -38.20 4.61
N ALA A 460 4.29 -39.30 5.21
CA ALA A 460 4.98 -40.59 5.20
C ALA A 460 4.05 -41.71 4.72
N GLU A 461 4.62 -42.80 4.21
CA GLU A 461 3.87 -44.03 3.94
C GLU A 461 3.39 -44.64 5.27
N ALA A 462 2.11 -44.99 5.38
CA ALA A 462 1.51 -45.41 6.64
C ALA A 462 2.19 -46.65 7.27
N GLU A 463 2.55 -47.64 6.45
CA GLU A 463 3.21 -48.86 6.92
C GLU A 463 4.65 -48.59 7.39
N ARG A 464 5.36 -47.70 6.68
CA ARG A 464 6.72 -47.29 7.01
C ARG A 464 6.76 -46.48 8.30
N HIS A 465 5.86 -45.50 8.41
CA HIS A 465 5.74 -44.67 9.61
C HIS A 465 5.39 -45.50 10.84
N ALA A 466 4.44 -46.44 10.73
CA ALA A 466 4.11 -47.36 11.82
C ALA A 466 5.32 -48.22 12.25
N SER A 467 6.13 -48.67 11.29
CA SER A 467 7.36 -49.42 11.59
C SER A 467 8.42 -48.53 12.26
N TYR A 468 8.52 -47.27 11.84
CA TYR A 468 9.41 -46.27 12.44
C TYR A 468 8.98 -45.93 13.88
N GLU A 469 7.68 -45.77 14.15
CA GLU A 469 7.15 -45.59 15.51
C GLU A 469 7.42 -46.82 16.41
N GLU A 470 7.36 -48.04 15.87
CA GLU A 470 7.71 -49.24 16.64
C GLU A 470 9.21 -49.35 16.95
N GLU A 471 10.07 -48.88 16.04
CA GLU A 471 11.54 -48.93 16.18
C GLU A 471 12.11 -47.78 17.03
N PHE A 472 11.53 -46.58 16.93
CA PHE A 472 12.05 -45.34 17.54
C PHE A 472 11.06 -44.62 18.48
N GLY A 473 9.77 -44.92 18.40
CA GLY A 473 8.71 -44.25 19.20
C GLY A 473 8.69 -44.60 20.70
N ILE A 474 9.56 -45.50 21.16
CA ILE A 474 9.73 -45.83 22.59
C ILE A 474 10.56 -44.76 23.32
N GLU A 475 11.41 -43.98 22.64
CA GLU A 475 12.27 -42.99 23.30
C GLU A 475 11.52 -41.73 23.77
N LEU A 476 10.40 -41.34 23.14
CA LEU A 476 9.69 -40.09 23.48
C LEU A 476 8.93 -40.18 24.81
N SER A 477 8.38 -41.35 25.16
CA SER A 477 7.73 -41.55 26.46
C SER A 477 8.73 -41.56 27.63
N GLU A 478 9.94 -42.08 27.41
CA GLU A 478 11.00 -42.09 28.43
C GLU A 478 11.66 -40.69 28.57
N LEU A 479 11.78 -39.93 27.48
CA LEU A 479 12.25 -38.54 27.50
C LEU A 479 11.27 -37.59 28.20
N LEU A 480 9.96 -37.76 27.98
CA LEU A 480 8.94 -36.95 28.66
C LEU A 480 8.84 -37.27 30.16
N ASP A 481 8.99 -38.53 30.57
CA ASP A 481 9.04 -38.89 32.00
C ASP A 481 10.30 -38.34 32.70
N THR A 482 11.40 -38.14 31.97
CA THR A 482 12.63 -37.53 32.49
C THR A 482 12.53 -36.01 32.58
N TYR A 483 11.84 -35.35 31.64
CA TYR A 483 11.71 -33.89 31.60
C TYR A 483 10.66 -33.31 32.57
N PHE A 484 9.72 -34.13 33.07
CA PHE A 484 8.69 -33.72 34.04
C PHE A 484 8.99 -34.15 35.50
N GLN A 485 10.18 -34.68 35.79
CA GLN A 485 10.62 -35.01 37.16
C GLN A 485 11.70 -34.05 37.73
N GLU A 486 12.13 -33.02 36.99
CA GLU A 486 12.84 -31.84 37.51
C GLU A 486 11.96 -30.58 37.39
#